data_AF-A0A935ED87-F1
#
_entry.id   AF-A0A935ED87-F1
#
_cell.length_a   1.000
_cell.length_b   1.000
_cell.length_c   1.000
_cell.angle_alpha   90.00
_cell.angle_beta   90.00
_cell.angle_gamma   90.00
#
_symmetry.space_group_name_H-M   'P 1'
#
loop_
_entity.id
_entity.type
_entity.pdbx_description
1 polymer ?
#
loop_
_entity_poly.entity_id
_entity_poly.type
_entity_poly.pdbx_seq_one_letter_code
_entity_poly.pdbx_strand_id
1 'polypeptide(L)'
;MNRSKILLTATLCVSFAVLPGCKRLFARSCSKPQVYAEAQTLPPLRIPVGLDGPDTRAALKIPDLNEPEAPRGPTDPCLEEPPAFATAATPTR
;
A
#
# COMPACT_ATOMS: atom_id res chain seq x y z
N MET A 1 -16.37 -19.84 47.86
CA MET A 1 -15.86 -19.81 46.47
C MET A 1 -16.43 -18.55 45.81
N ASN A 2 -15.70 -17.79 44.98
CA ASN A 2 -16.24 -16.87 43.93
C ASN A 2 -15.54 -15.50 43.84
N ARG A 3 -15.17 -14.79 44.93
CA ARG A 3 -14.55 -13.44 44.77
C ARG A 3 -13.17 -13.46 44.11
N SER A 4 -12.28 -14.36 44.53
CA SER A 4 -10.94 -14.49 43.95
C SER A 4 -10.98 -15.03 42.51
N LYS A 5 -11.94 -15.92 42.20
CA LYS A 5 -12.16 -16.42 40.84
C LYS A 5 -12.69 -15.33 39.91
N ILE A 6 -13.61 -14.48 40.39
CA ILE A 6 -14.15 -13.33 39.63
C ILE A 6 -13.05 -12.30 39.35
N LEU A 7 -12.18 -12.00 40.34
CA LEU A 7 -11.05 -11.08 40.15
C LEU A 7 -10.01 -11.62 39.15
N LEU A 8 -9.73 -12.93 39.18
CA LEU A 8 -8.84 -13.59 38.23
C LEU A 8 -9.41 -13.59 36.81
N THR A 9 -10.71 -13.86 36.65
CA THR A 9 -11.36 -13.80 35.32
C THR A 9 -11.42 -12.37 34.79
N ALA A 10 -11.67 -11.38 35.65
CA ALA A 10 -11.72 -9.98 35.24
C ALA A 10 -10.35 -9.47 34.77
N THR A 11 -9.27 -9.81 35.49
CA THR A 11 -7.90 -9.45 35.09
C THR A 11 -7.47 -10.12 33.80
N LEU A 12 -7.85 -11.39 33.58
CA LEU A 12 -7.58 -12.10 32.33
C LEU A 12 -8.32 -11.47 31.13
N CYS A 13 -9.60 -11.14 31.28
CA CYS A 13 -10.39 -10.50 30.21
C CYS A 13 -9.87 -9.10 29.86
N VAL A 14 -9.47 -8.30 30.87
CA VAL A 14 -8.88 -6.98 30.62
C VAL A 14 -7.58 -7.12 29.84
N SER A 15 -6.71 -8.08 30.18
CA SER A 15 -5.48 -8.29 29.42
C SER A 15 -5.74 -8.62 27.94
N PHE A 16 -6.73 -9.47 27.63
CA PHE A 16 -7.10 -9.81 26.25
C PHE A 16 -7.63 -8.63 25.44
N ALA A 17 -8.29 -7.66 26.09
CA ALA A 17 -8.81 -6.46 25.43
C ALA A 17 -7.72 -5.44 25.07
N VAL A 18 -6.54 -5.49 25.69
CA VAL A 18 -5.38 -4.63 25.37
C VAL A 18 -4.40 -5.29 24.38
N LEU A 19 -4.70 -6.51 23.92
CA LEU A 19 -3.93 -7.20 22.88
C LEU A 19 -4.36 -6.97 21.41
N PRO A 20 -5.17 -5.98 20.98
CA PRO A 20 -5.22 -5.69 19.54
C PRO A 20 -3.84 -5.15 19.18
N GLY A 21 -2.97 -6.04 18.71
CA GLY A 21 -1.57 -5.75 18.48
C GLY A 21 -1.39 -4.56 17.55
N CYS A 22 -0.18 -4.00 17.55
CA CYS A 22 0.23 -2.84 16.74
C CYS A 22 -0.25 -2.87 15.28
N LYS A 23 -0.55 -4.03 14.70
CA LYS A 23 -1.13 -4.18 13.36
C LYS A 23 -2.44 -3.39 13.13
N ARG A 24 -3.31 -3.21 14.13
CA ARG A 24 -4.54 -2.40 13.94
C ARG A 24 -4.30 -0.90 13.99
N LEU A 25 -3.31 -0.46 14.77
CA LEU A 25 -2.94 0.96 14.89
C LEU A 25 -2.08 1.42 13.71
N PHE A 26 -1.31 0.52 13.10
CA PHE A 26 -0.49 0.78 11.92
C PHE A 26 -1.04 0.16 10.64
N ALA A 27 -2.34 -0.21 10.61
CA ALA A 27 -3.01 -0.60 9.39
C ALA A 27 -2.97 0.59 8.43
N ARG A 28 -2.01 0.57 7.50
CA ARG A 28 -1.86 1.65 6.52
C ARG A 28 -3.09 1.62 5.62
N SER A 29 -3.74 2.78 5.48
CA SER A 29 -4.89 2.96 4.61
C SER A 29 -4.41 2.92 3.15
N CYS A 30 -4.21 1.71 2.64
CA CYS A 30 -3.80 1.47 1.25
C CYS A 30 -4.93 1.69 0.25
N SER A 31 -6.17 1.79 0.73
CA SER A 31 -7.35 2.17 -0.05
C SER A 31 -7.50 3.69 -0.20
N LYS A 32 -6.60 4.48 0.39
CA LYS A 32 -6.63 5.93 0.22
C LYS A 32 -6.00 6.28 -1.13
N PRO A 33 -6.68 7.06 -1.99
CA PRO A 33 -6.09 7.50 -3.25
C PRO A 33 -4.80 8.26 -2.97
N GLN A 34 -3.74 7.87 -3.66
CA GLN A 34 -2.44 8.49 -3.57
C GLN A 34 -2.37 9.69 -4.51
N VAL A 35 -1.47 10.64 -4.26
CA VAL A 35 -1.38 11.88 -5.06
C VAL A 35 -1.14 11.60 -6.55
N TYR A 36 -0.41 10.53 -6.88
CA TYR A 36 -0.16 10.13 -8.26
C TYR A 36 -1.39 9.52 -8.96
N ALA A 37 -2.39 9.04 -8.23
CA ALA A 37 -3.59 8.43 -8.81
C ALA A 37 -4.51 9.47 -9.48
N GLU A 38 -4.38 10.74 -9.07
CA GLU A 38 -5.10 11.88 -9.64
C GLU A 38 -4.29 12.61 -10.73
N ALA A 39 -3.08 12.11 -11.05
CA ALA A 39 -2.21 12.75 -12.03
C ALA A 39 -2.81 12.66 -13.44
N GLN A 40 -2.78 13.78 -14.16
CA GLN A 40 -3.28 13.88 -15.53
C GLN A 40 -2.12 13.98 -16.52
N THR A 41 -2.31 13.38 -17.69
CA THR A 41 -1.37 13.52 -18.81
C THR A 41 -1.35 14.97 -19.29
N LEU A 42 -0.18 15.59 -19.28
CA LEU A 42 0.02 16.92 -19.85
C LEU A 42 0.35 16.83 -21.35
N PRO A 43 -0.13 17.80 -22.16
CA PRO A 43 0.23 17.85 -23.57
C PRO A 43 1.74 18.10 -23.74
N PRO A 44 2.33 17.66 -24.87
CA PRO A 44 3.73 17.94 -25.17
C PRO A 44 4.03 19.45 -25.22
N LEU A 45 5.25 19.80 -24.78
CA LEU A 45 5.73 21.18 -24.81
C LEU A 45 5.82 21.71 -26.26
N ARG A 46 5.55 23.01 -26.41
CA ARG A 46 5.65 23.73 -27.69
C ARG A 46 6.93 24.55 -27.71
N ILE A 47 7.69 24.43 -28.79
CA ILE A 47 8.93 25.18 -28.99
C ILE A 47 8.57 26.50 -29.68
N PRO A 48 8.94 27.66 -29.11
CA PRO A 48 8.67 28.95 -29.73
C PRO A 48 9.58 29.18 -30.94
N VAL A 49 9.19 30.13 -31.80
CA VAL A 49 9.93 30.47 -33.02
C VAL A 49 11.36 30.92 -32.70
N GLY A 50 12.33 30.43 -33.48
CA GLY A 50 13.74 30.80 -33.33
C GLY A 50 14.50 30.10 -32.19
N LEU A 51 13.88 29.15 -31.49
CA LEU A 51 14.56 28.28 -30.53
C LEU A 51 14.60 26.84 -31.02
N ASP A 52 15.69 26.15 -30.72
CA ASP A 52 15.81 24.71 -30.89
C ASP A 52 15.17 23.98 -29.71
N GLY A 53 14.53 22.85 -30.00
CA GLY A 53 13.94 21.99 -28.99
C GLY A 53 14.97 21.25 -28.14
N PRO A 54 14.54 20.68 -27.00
CA PRO A 54 15.41 19.81 -26.22
C PRO A 54 15.77 18.53 -27.01
N ASP A 55 17.00 18.03 -26.83
CA ASP A 55 17.43 16.76 -27.42
C ASP A 55 16.65 15.60 -26.77
N THR A 56 15.79 14.94 -27.55
CA THR A 56 14.93 13.85 -27.09
C THR A 56 15.42 12.46 -27.52
N ARG A 57 16.65 12.34 -28.06
CA ARG A 57 17.19 11.06 -28.53
C ARG A 57 17.31 10.00 -27.43
N ALA A 58 17.54 10.42 -26.20
CA ALA A 58 17.59 9.56 -25.02
C ALA A 58 16.33 9.68 -24.13
N ALA A 59 15.24 10.25 -24.65
CA ALA A 59 14.01 10.39 -23.88
C ALA A 59 13.39 9.02 -23.61
N LEU A 60 12.95 8.83 -22.36
CA LEU A 60 12.16 7.66 -21.99
C LEU A 60 10.78 7.78 -22.65
N LYS A 61 10.48 6.86 -23.58
CA LYS A 61 9.17 6.79 -24.21
C LYS A 61 8.24 5.99 -23.32
N ILE A 62 7.22 6.65 -22.78
CA ILE A 62 6.10 6.00 -22.10
C ILE A 62 5.16 5.46 -23.19
N PRO A 63 4.89 4.15 -23.25
CA PRO A 63 3.95 3.59 -24.21
C PRO A 63 2.52 4.07 -23.96
N ASP A 64 1.73 4.15 -25.02
CA ASP A 64 0.31 4.46 -24.91
C ASP A 64 -0.42 3.31 -24.19
N LEU A 65 -1.26 3.67 -23.22
CA LEU A 65 -2.12 2.72 -22.52
C LEU A 65 -3.40 2.52 -23.32
N ASN A 66 -3.57 1.35 -23.93
CA ASN A 66 -4.75 1.02 -24.72
C ASN A 66 -5.94 0.55 -23.87
N GLU A 67 -5.69 0.27 -22.58
CA GLU A 67 -6.67 -0.27 -21.65
C GLU A 67 -6.70 0.58 -20.38
N PRO A 68 -7.89 0.77 -19.78
CA PRO A 68 -7.99 1.44 -18.49
C PRO A 68 -7.33 0.61 -17.39
N GLU A 69 -6.81 1.29 -16.36
CA GLU A 69 -6.28 0.63 -15.17
C GLU A 69 -7.34 -0.29 -14.54
N ALA A 70 -6.93 -1.49 -14.13
CA ALA A 70 -7.83 -2.45 -13.52
C ALA A 70 -8.30 -1.94 -12.13
N PRO A 71 -9.62 -1.93 -11.84
CA PRO A 71 -10.10 -1.54 -10.52
C PRO A 71 -9.54 -2.49 -9.44
N ARG A 72 -8.94 -1.94 -8.39
CA ARG A 72 -8.46 -2.73 -7.26
C ARG A 72 -9.56 -2.95 -6.23
N GLY A 73 -9.69 -4.18 -5.75
CA GLY A 73 -10.63 -4.58 -4.73
C GLY A 73 -10.22 -4.11 -3.32
N PRO A 74 -11.16 -4.01 -2.37
CA PRO A 74 -10.88 -3.61 -0.99
C PRO A 74 -10.00 -4.61 -0.22
N THR A 75 -9.90 -5.84 -0.70
CA THR A 75 -9.10 -6.93 -0.10
C THR A 75 -7.77 -7.16 -0.81
N ASP A 76 -7.49 -6.43 -1.89
CA ASP A 76 -6.27 -6.63 -2.65
C ASP A 76 -5.04 -6.14 -1.84
N PRO A 77 -3.90 -6.84 -1.93
CA PRO A 77 -2.69 -6.42 -1.23
C PRO A 77 -2.22 -5.07 -1.75
N CYS A 78 -1.79 -4.20 -0.84
CA CYS A 78 -1.27 -2.89 -1.18
C CYS A 78 0.01 -3.01 -2.03
N LEU A 79 0.12 -2.26 -3.14
CA LEU A 79 1.34 -2.30 -3.98
C LEU A 79 2.56 -1.74 -3.23
N GLU A 80 2.33 -0.74 -2.38
CA GLU A 80 3.36 -0.10 -1.56
C GLU A 80 3.73 -0.94 -0.33
N GLU A 81 2.94 -1.97 0.00
CA GLU A 81 3.26 -2.86 1.10
C GLU A 81 4.26 -3.90 0.61
N PRO A 82 5.41 -4.05 1.29
CA PRO A 82 6.35 -5.08 0.92
C PRO A 82 5.65 -6.45 0.96
N PRO A 83 5.96 -7.34 -0.01
CA PRO A 83 5.44 -8.69 0.04
C PRO A 83 5.89 -9.36 1.34
N ALA A 84 5.05 -10.24 1.89
CA ALA A 84 5.48 -11.05 3.01
C ALA A 84 6.71 -11.87 2.61
N PHE A 85 7.82 -11.71 3.33
CA PHE A 85 8.93 -12.64 3.19
C PHE A 85 8.41 -14.03 3.52
N ALA A 86 8.54 -14.97 2.58
CA ALA A 86 8.38 -16.36 2.91
C ALA A 86 9.41 -16.67 4.01
N THR A 87 8.96 -17.08 5.20
CA THR A 87 9.85 -17.88 6.02
C THR A 87 10.11 -19.11 5.19
N ALA A 88 11.36 -19.31 4.77
CA ALA A 88 11.76 -20.48 4.01
C ALA A 88 11.09 -21.68 4.65
N ALA A 89 10.31 -22.45 3.88
CA ALA A 89 9.82 -23.73 4.33
C ALA A 89 11.06 -24.50 4.80
N THR A 90 11.21 -24.65 6.13
CA THR A 90 12.28 -25.45 6.70
C THR A 90 12.19 -26.82 6.04
N PRO A 91 13.16 -27.24 5.22
CA PRO A 91 13.11 -28.56 4.62
C PRO A 91 13.24 -29.55 5.77
N THR A 92 12.18 -30.32 6.04
CA THR A 92 12.25 -31.48 6.93
C THR A 92 13.22 -32.48 6.30
N ARG A 93 14.38 -32.64 6.93
CA ARG A 93 15.37 -33.66 6.64
C ARG A 93 15.13 -34.88 7.51
#